data_AF-A0A9Q1F9Z3-F1
#
_entry.id   AF-A0A9Q1F9Z3-F1
#
_cell.length_a   1.000
_cell.length_b   1.000
_cell.length_c   1.000
_cell.angle_alpha   90.00
_cell.angle_beta   90.00
_cell.angle_gamma   90.00
#
_symmetry.space_group_name_H-M   'P 1'
#
loop_
_entity.id
_entity.type
_entity.pdbx_description
1 polymer ?
#
loop_
_entity_poly.entity_id
_entity_poly.type
_entity_poly.pdbx_seq_one_letter_code
_entity_poly.pdbx_strand_id
1 'polypeptide(L)'
;MQLTTTAMVAPVSWIAVALLNGNYFECARTGLNVTLFKDHLCLGKDPVCQRELYRFPCGKSSVPPTEREDVLAIIRAESQVLGWLLIASIMIAALLLTCVARCRSPISYVQLKFWQVYAQKENELLDKYTAEHAQKLAERNLMSFFQQKPPEAIVTPDRQAWEKISSFFRFSRKNQHYSILHKYVETNLSPTGPHRNSAALSEAGDFTNPTVLSFVDEGRVML
;
A
#
# COMPACT_ATOMS: atom_id res chain seq x y z
N MET A 1 7.46 0.27 -6.57
CA MET A 1 6.18 0.78 -7.12
C MET A 1 4.94 0.20 -6.43
N GLN A 2 4.95 -1.04 -5.91
CA GLN A 2 3.74 -1.62 -5.31
C GLN A 2 3.29 -0.94 -4.01
N LEU A 3 4.23 -0.67 -3.09
CA LEU A 3 3.96 0.02 -1.81
C LEU A 3 3.33 1.41 -2.00
N THR A 4 3.78 2.15 -3.01
CA THR A 4 3.23 3.47 -3.33
C THR A 4 1.84 3.36 -3.93
N THR A 5 1.57 2.33 -4.74
CA THR A 5 0.26 2.13 -5.37
C THR A 5 -0.81 1.72 -4.36
N THR A 6 -0.49 0.84 -3.40
CA THR A 6 -1.45 0.45 -2.36
C THR A 6 -1.74 1.60 -1.39
N ALA A 7 -0.69 2.31 -0.94
CA ALA A 7 -0.84 3.47 -0.06
C ALA A 7 -1.68 4.61 -0.69
N MET A 8 -1.67 4.76 -2.01
CA MET A 8 -2.45 5.81 -2.71
C MET A 8 -3.96 5.52 -2.78
N VAL A 9 -4.41 4.29 -2.52
CA VAL A 9 -5.84 3.94 -2.63
C VAL A 9 -6.70 4.80 -1.70
N ALA A 10 -6.32 4.94 -0.44
CA ALA A 10 -7.11 5.72 0.53
C ALA A 10 -7.14 7.23 0.20
N PRO A 11 -6.01 7.92 -0.05
CA PRO A 11 -6.01 9.33 -0.46
C PRO A 11 -6.84 9.59 -1.71
N VAL A 12 -6.67 8.75 -2.74
CA VAL A 12 -7.37 8.92 -4.02
C VAL A 12 -8.88 8.67 -3.85
N SER A 13 -9.26 7.68 -3.04
CA SER A 13 -10.67 7.42 -2.71
C SER A 13 -11.30 8.60 -1.96
N TRP A 14 -10.57 9.21 -1.01
CA TRP A 14 -11.03 10.40 -0.30
C TRP A 14 -11.26 11.58 -1.25
N ILE A 15 -10.35 11.81 -2.20
CA ILE A 15 -10.50 12.86 -3.22
C ILE A 15 -11.75 12.61 -4.07
N ALA A 16 -11.99 11.37 -4.50
CA ALA A 16 -13.18 11.03 -5.27
C ALA A 16 -14.48 11.33 -4.48
N VAL A 17 -14.54 10.94 -3.20
CA VAL A 17 -15.68 11.22 -2.33
C VAL A 17 -15.87 12.74 -2.12
N ALA A 18 -14.77 13.48 -1.91
CA ALA A 18 -14.80 14.93 -1.76
C ALA A 18 -15.32 15.64 -3.02
N LEU A 19 -14.95 15.15 -4.22
CA LEU A 19 -15.46 15.63 -5.50
C LEU A 19 -16.95 15.30 -5.71
N LEU A 20 -17.39 14.11 -5.32
CA LEU A 20 -18.82 13.74 -5.42
C LEU A 20 -19.71 14.59 -4.50
N ASN A 21 -19.21 14.96 -3.31
CA ASN A 21 -19.91 15.87 -2.41
C ASN A 21 -19.98 17.30 -2.99
N GLY A 22 -18.95 17.73 -3.72
CA GLY A 22 -18.96 18.99 -4.46
C GLY A 22 -18.72 20.26 -3.62
N ASN A 23 -18.97 20.25 -2.31
CA ASN A 23 -18.82 21.44 -1.45
C ASN A 23 -17.43 22.07 -1.49
N TYR A 24 -16.36 21.25 -1.46
CA TYR A 24 -14.99 21.75 -1.54
C TYR A 24 -14.66 22.33 -2.92
N PHE A 25 -15.12 21.65 -3.97
CA PHE A 25 -14.92 22.08 -5.35
C PHE A 25 -15.68 23.36 -5.66
N GLU A 26 -16.90 23.50 -5.14
CA GLU A 26 -17.73 24.70 -5.23
C GLU A 26 -17.02 25.92 -4.65
N CYS A 27 -16.50 25.80 -3.42
CA CYS A 27 -15.72 26.86 -2.77
C CYS A 27 -14.44 27.19 -3.55
N ALA A 28 -13.70 26.17 -4.01
CA ALA A 28 -12.48 26.37 -4.77
C ALA A 28 -12.74 27.06 -6.11
N ARG A 29 -13.73 26.60 -6.90
CA ARG A 29 -14.03 27.12 -8.24
C ARG A 29 -14.53 28.56 -8.21
N THR A 30 -15.40 28.89 -7.25
CA THR A 30 -15.92 30.26 -7.10
C THR A 30 -14.86 31.27 -6.64
N GLY A 31 -13.84 30.81 -5.91
CA GLY A 31 -12.70 31.63 -5.47
C GLY A 31 -11.62 31.86 -6.54
N LEU A 32 -11.62 31.10 -7.65
CA LEU A 32 -10.61 31.24 -8.71
C LEU A 32 -10.84 32.53 -9.52
N ASN A 33 -9.81 33.36 -9.65
CA ASN A 33 -9.86 34.58 -10.44
C ASN A 33 -9.38 34.35 -11.88
N VAL A 34 -10.03 33.42 -12.60
CA VAL A 34 -9.75 33.13 -14.00
C VAL A 34 -10.94 33.59 -14.84
N THR A 35 -10.70 34.53 -15.75
CA THR A 35 -11.75 35.15 -16.60
C THR A 35 -12.53 34.11 -17.39
N LEU A 36 -11.85 33.15 -18.01
CA LEU A 36 -12.49 32.08 -18.79
C LEU A 36 -13.52 31.28 -17.99
N PHE A 37 -13.24 30.95 -16.73
CA PHE A 37 -14.19 30.22 -15.90
C PHE A 37 -15.35 31.11 -15.43
N LYS A 38 -15.07 32.38 -15.12
CA LYS A 38 -16.10 33.35 -14.74
C LYS A 38 -17.06 33.64 -15.90
N ASP A 39 -16.52 33.79 -17.11
CA ASP A 39 -17.30 34.00 -18.34
C ASP A 39 -18.17 32.79 -18.64
N HIS A 40 -17.63 31.57 -18.47
CA HIS A 40 -18.39 30.34 -18.68
C HIS A 40 -19.55 30.18 -17.67
N LEU A 41 -19.28 30.43 -16.38
CA LEU A 41 -20.26 30.25 -15.31
C LEU A 41 -21.34 31.33 -15.29
N CYS A 42 -20.97 32.58 -15.62
CA CYS A 42 -21.89 33.73 -15.64
C CYS A 42 -22.35 34.10 -17.05
N LEU A 43 -22.28 33.18 -18.02
CA LEU A 43 -22.68 33.47 -19.40
C LEU A 43 -24.15 33.88 -19.47
N GLY A 44 -24.41 35.07 -20.00
CA GLY A 44 -25.77 35.62 -20.10
C GLY A 44 -26.40 36.07 -18.77
N LYS A 45 -25.59 36.19 -17.70
CA LYS A 45 -26.01 36.70 -16.38
C LYS A 45 -25.51 38.13 -16.14
N ASP A 46 -25.97 38.75 -15.05
CA ASP A 46 -25.59 40.11 -14.67
C ASP A 46 -24.05 40.25 -14.50
N PRO A 47 -23.43 41.37 -14.93
CA PRO A 47 -21.99 41.63 -14.73
C PRO A 47 -21.51 41.48 -13.27
N VAL A 48 -22.41 41.69 -12.30
CA VAL A 48 -22.15 41.51 -10.87
C VAL A 48 -21.90 40.04 -10.52
N CYS A 49 -22.42 39.08 -11.30
CA CYS A 49 -22.15 37.65 -11.14
C CYS A 49 -20.65 37.35 -11.11
N GLN A 50 -19.88 37.92 -12.04
CA GLN A 50 -18.43 37.66 -12.12
C GLN A 50 -17.63 38.27 -10.97
N ARG A 51 -18.09 39.41 -10.43
CA ARG A 51 -17.45 40.08 -9.30
C ARG A 51 -17.77 39.38 -7.99
N GLU A 52 -19.01 38.95 -7.80
CA GLU A 52 -19.49 38.37 -6.53
C GLU A 52 -19.51 36.84 -6.50
N LEU A 53 -19.01 36.16 -7.54
CA LEU A 53 -19.01 34.69 -7.64
C LEU A 53 -18.48 33.99 -6.38
N TYR A 54 -17.40 34.51 -5.79
CA TYR A 54 -16.79 33.99 -4.56
C TYR A 54 -17.70 34.06 -3.31
N ARG A 55 -18.76 34.88 -3.34
CA ARG A 55 -19.74 35.02 -2.25
C ARG A 55 -20.91 34.05 -2.38
N PHE A 56 -21.05 33.38 -3.53
CA PHE A 56 -22.20 32.52 -3.83
C PHE A 56 -22.34 31.35 -2.84
N PRO A 57 -21.28 30.60 -2.48
CA PRO A 57 -21.39 29.49 -1.53
C PRO A 57 -21.82 29.96 -0.12
N CYS A 58 -21.52 31.21 0.23
CA CYS A 58 -21.89 31.80 1.53
C CYS A 58 -23.30 32.40 1.55
N GLY A 59 -23.99 32.45 0.41
CA GLY A 59 -25.32 33.03 0.28
C GLY A 59 -25.39 34.56 0.39
N LYS A 60 -24.26 35.27 0.35
CA LYS A 60 -24.17 36.74 0.57
C LYS A 60 -23.90 37.51 -0.72
N SER A 61 -24.76 37.40 -1.73
CA SER A 61 -24.65 38.13 -2.99
C SER A 61 -25.83 39.07 -3.24
N SER A 62 -25.61 40.12 -4.01
CA SER A 62 -26.65 40.99 -4.56
C SER A 62 -27.39 40.37 -5.75
N VAL A 63 -26.83 39.31 -6.33
CA VAL A 63 -27.42 38.49 -7.40
C VAL A 63 -28.64 37.71 -6.88
N PRO A 64 -29.73 37.55 -7.67
CA PRO A 64 -30.91 36.78 -7.30
C PRO A 64 -30.58 35.35 -6.84
N PRO A 65 -31.30 34.81 -5.83
CA PRO A 65 -31.05 33.45 -5.32
C PRO A 65 -31.14 32.36 -6.40
N THR A 66 -32.05 32.52 -7.36
CA THR A 66 -32.25 31.59 -8.48
C THR A 66 -31.02 31.51 -9.37
N GLU A 67 -30.50 32.66 -9.81
CA GLU A 67 -29.29 32.71 -10.64
C GLU A 67 -28.07 32.16 -9.91
N ARG A 68 -27.96 32.44 -8.60
CA ARG A 68 -26.90 31.90 -7.76
C ARG A 68 -26.97 30.37 -7.70
N GLU A 69 -28.14 29.82 -7.43
CA GLU A 69 -28.36 28.37 -7.34
C GLU A 69 -28.11 27.66 -8.67
N ASP A 70 -28.47 28.27 -9.80
CA ASP A 70 -28.14 27.76 -11.14
C ASP A 70 -26.63 27.62 -11.32
N VAL A 71 -25.86 28.66 -10.97
CA VAL A 71 -24.39 28.65 -11.10
C VAL A 71 -23.78 27.59 -10.19
N LEU A 72 -24.23 27.51 -8.93
CA LEU A 72 -23.74 26.49 -8.00
C LEU A 72 -24.11 25.07 -8.45
N ALA A 73 -25.28 24.88 -9.06
CA ALA A 73 -25.70 23.59 -9.61
C ALA A 73 -24.78 23.15 -10.76
N ILE A 74 -24.39 24.07 -11.65
CA ILE A 74 -23.42 23.79 -12.73
C ILE A 74 -22.07 23.35 -12.12
N ILE A 75 -21.56 24.08 -11.12
CA ILE A 75 -20.27 23.75 -10.49
C ILE A 75 -20.33 22.39 -9.76
N ARG A 76 -21.44 22.08 -9.09
CA ARG A 76 -21.64 20.76 -8.46
C ARG A 76 -21.70 19.66 -9.50
N ALA A 77 -22.36 19.87 -10.62
CA ALA A 77 -22.40 18.92 -11.72
C ALA A 77 -20.99 18.68 -12.30
N GLU A 78 -20.20 19.73 -12.55
CA GLU A 78 -18.79 19.61 -12.97
C GLU A 78 -17.99 18.76 -11.96
N SER A 79 -18.15 19.03 -10.65
CA SER A 79 -17.48 18.29 -9.59
C SER A 79 -17.83 16.80 -9.59
N GLN A 80 -19.12 16.48 -9.73
CA GLN A 80 -19.60 15.10 -9.75
C GLN A 80 -19.11 14.35 -10.99
N VAL A 81 -19.12 14.99 -12.17
CA VAL A 81 -18.56 14.41 -13.40
C VAL A 81 -17.08 14.11 -13.22
N LEU A 82 -16.30 15.04 -12.66
CA LEU A 82 -14.88 14.80 -12.37
C LEU A 82 -14.67 13.67 -11.35
N GLY A 83 -15.50 13.60 -10.31
CA GLY A 83 -15.49 12.51 -9.32
C GLY A 83 -15.72 11.15 -9.96
N TRP A 84 -16.74 11.02 -10.81
CA TRP A 84 -17.03 9.78 -11.53
C TRP A 84 -15.95 9.39 -12.54
N LEU A 85 -15.40 10.35 -13.28
CA LEU A 85 -14.28 10.12 -14.18
C LEU A 85 -13.03 9.63 -13.43
N LEU A 86 -12.75 10.21 -12.26
CA LEU A 86 -11.66 9.77 -11.40
C LEU A 86 -11.88 8.31 -10.94
N ILE A 87 -13.06 7.97 -10.44
CA ILE A 87 -13.42 6.59 -10.04
C ILE A 87 -13.24 5.61 -11.21
N ALA A 88 -13.77 5.94 -12.39
CA ALA A 88 -13.63 5.11 -13.57
C ALA A 88 -12.15 4.89 -13.95
N SER A 89 -11.34 5.96 -13.88
CA SER A 89 -9.91 5.89 -14.19
C SER A 89 -9.14 4.97 -13.22
N ILE A 90 -9.47 5.02 -11.92
CA ILE A 90 -8.87 4.16 -10.89
C ILE A 90 -9.20 2.70 -11.15
N MET A 91 -10.47 2.39 -11.44
CA MET A 91 -10.92 1.04 -11.73
C MET A 91 -10.23 0.45 -12.97
N ILE A 92 -10.11 1.23 -14.04
CA ILE A 92 -9.40 0.82 -15.26
C ILE A 92 -7.92 0.61 -14.98
N ALA A 93 -7.27 1.54 -14.26
CA ALA A 93 -5.85 1.42 -13.91
C ALA A 93 -5.59 0.17 -13.04
N ALA A 94 -6.43 -0.09 -12.04
CA ALA A 94 -6.32 -1.26 -11.18
C ALA A 94 -6.49 -2.56 -11.98
N LEU A 95 -7.45 -2.61 -12.91
CA LEU A 95 -7.65 -3.74 -13.80
C LEU A 95 -6.42 -3.98 -14.69
N LEU A 96 -5.90 -2.94 -15.34
CA LEU A 96 -4.72 -3.03 -16.21
C LEU A 96 -3.48 -3.48 -15.43
N LEU A 97 -3.23 -2.89 -14.25
CA LEU A 97 -2.11 -3.29 -13.39
C LEU A 97 -2.22 -4.75 -12.97
N THR A 98 -3.42 -5.20 -12.60
CA THR A 98 -3.68 -6.61 -12.23
C THR A 98 -3.46 -7.53 -13.42
N CYS A 99 -4.00 -7.21 -14.59
CA CYS A 99 -3.81 -7.99 -15.81
C CYS A 99 -2.33 -8.09 -16.19
N VAL A 100 -1.59 -6.98 -16.17
CA VAL A 100 -0.16 -6.97 -16.47
C VAL A 100 0.63 -7.81 -15.46
N ALA A 101 0.33 -7.68 -14.17
CA ALA A 101 1.00 -8.46 -13.12
C ALA A 101 0.74 -9.96 -13.27
N ARG A 102 -0.48 -10.36 -13.66
CA ARG A 102 -0.85 -11.77 -13.86
C ARG A 102 -0.28 -12.34 -15.17
N CYS A 103 -0.38 -11.61 -16.28
CA CYS A 103 0.13 -12.05 -17.58
C CYS A 103 1.66 -12.13 -17.64
N ARG A 104 2.38 -11.34 -16.82
CA ARG A 104 3.85 -11.39 -16.74
C ARG A 104 4.40 -12.29 -15.63
N SER A 105 3.54 -12.98 -14.88
CA SER A 105 4.00 -13.88 -13.81
C SER A 105 4.62 -15.14 -14.43
N PRO A 106 5.91 -15.44 -14.17
CA PRO A 106 6.56 -16.64 -14.68
C PRO A 106 6.20 -17.91 -13.86
N ILE A 107 5.35 -17.78 -12.83
CA ILE A 107 5.00 -18.83 -11.88
C ILE A 107 3.55 -19.27 -12.10
N SER A 108 3.30 -20.58 -12.04
CA SER A 108 1.95 -21.15 -12.07
C SER A 108 1.08 -20.57 -10.96
N TYR A 109 -0.19 -20.28 -11.26
CA TYR A 109 -1.15 -19.74 -10.29
C TYR A 109 -1.28 -20.61 -9.03
N VAL A 110 -1.22 -21.93 -9.18
CA VAL A 110 -1.32 -22.88 -8.05
C VAL A 110 -0.10 -22.80 -7.14
N GLN A 111 1.11 -22.74 -7.73
CA GLN A 111 2.34 -22.60 -6.97
C GLN A 111 2.39 -21.27 -6.21
N LEU A 112 1.89 -20.20 -6.82
CA LEU A 112 1.77 -18.90 -6.18
C LEU A 112 0.79 -18.91 -5.00
N LYS A 113 -0.34 -19.63 -5.13
CA LYS A 113 -1.29 -19.82 -4.04
C LYS A 113 -0.69 -20.60 -2.87
N PHE A 114 0.02 -21.68 -3.16
CA PHE A 114 0.75 -22.42 -2.13
C PHE A 114 1.75 -21.52 -1.40
N TRP A 115 2.51 -20.72 -2.16
CA TRP A 115 3.49 -19.81 -1.58
C TRP A 115 2.86 -18.75 -0.67
N GLN A 116 1.73 -18.16 -1.06
CA GLN A 116 0.99 -17.23 -0.18
C GLN A 116 0.61 -17.88 1.16
N VAL A 117 0.08 -19.11 1.11
CA VAL A 117 -0.28 -19.85 2.33
C VAL A 117 0.95 -20.19 3.16
N TYR A 118 2.05 -20.61 2.52
CA TYR A 118 3.31 -20.88 3.19
C TYR A 118 3.83 -19.66 3.93
N ALA A 119 3.91 -18.50 3.27
CA ALA A 119 4.43 -17.26 3.86
C ALA A 119 3.55 -16.82 5.05
N GLN A 120 2.23 -16.90 4.93
CA GLN A 120 1.33 -16.59 6.04
C GLN A 120 1.56 -17.53 7.23
N LYS A 121 1.67 -18.84 6.99
CA LYS A 121 1.87 -19.83 8.05
C LYS A 121 3.26 -19.75 8.68
N GLU A 122 4.29 -19.45 7.89
CA GLU A 122 5.64 -19.22 8.39
C GLU A 122 5.66 -18.02 9.34
N ASN A 123 5.02 -16.90 9.00
CA ASN A 123 4.92 -15.72 9.87
C ASN A 123 4.15 -16.03 11.16
N GLU A 124 2.98 -16.68 11.08
CA GLU A 124 2.19 -17.07 12.26
C GLU A 124 3.00 -17.96 13.22
N LEU A 125 3.77 -18.91 12.67
CA LEU A 125 4.63 -19.79 13.46
C LEU A 125 5.85 -19.05 14.02
N LEU A 126 6.44 -18.15 13.24
CA LEU A 126 7.59 -17.34 13.66
C LEU A 126 7.24 -16.45 14.84
N ASP A 127 6.10 -15.76 14.79
CA ASP A 127 5.63 -14.89 15.89
C ASP A 127 5.39 -15.71 17.16
N LYS A 128 4.70 -16.85 17.03
CA LYS A 128 4.45 -17.75 18.16
C LYS A 128 5.75 -18.27 18.77
N TYR A 129 6.66 -18.80 17.95
CA TYR A 129 7.93 -19.35 18.41
C TYR A 129 8.82 -18.28 19.04
N THR A 130 8.86 -17.08 18.45
CA THR A 130 9.64 -15.95 18.98
C THR A 130 9.12 -15.52 20.34
N ALA A 131 7.80 -15.43 20.52
CA ALA A 131 7.18 -15.11 21.80
C ALA A 131 7.49 -16.17 22.88
N GLU A 132 7.32 -17.46 22.55
CA GLU A 132 7.64 -18.56 23.47
C GLU A 132 9.12 -18.60 23.83
N HIS A 133 10.02 -18.39 22.86
CA HIS A 133 11.47 -18.36 23.09
C HIS A 133 11.88 -17.17 23.96
N ALA A 134 11.31 -15.99 23.71
CA ALA A 134 11.54 -14.79 24.50
C ALA A 134 11.07 -14.99 25.96
N GLN A 135 9.90 -15.61 26.17
CA GLN A 135 9.40 -15.93 27.50
C GLN A 135 10.35 -16.86 28.25
N LYS A 136 10.77 -17.98 27.63
CA LYS A 136 11.71 -18.92 28.25
C LYS A 136 13.04 -18.26 28.62
N LEU A 137 13.56 -17.41 27.74
CA LEU A 137 14.79 -16.67 28.00
C LEU A 137 14.64 -15.69 29.18
N ALA A 138 13.50 -15.00 29.27
CA ALA A 138 13.18 -14.10 30.38
C ALA A 138 13.03 -14.85 31.72
N GLU A 139 12.27 -15.95 31.74
CA GLU A 139 12.08 -16.80 32.92
C GLU A 139 13.42 -17.33 33.44
N ARG A 140 14.28 -17.84 32.55
CA ARG A 140 15.62 -18.29 32.91
C ARG A 140 16.46 -17.17 33.52
N ASN A 141 16.44 -15.97 32.92
CA ASN A 141 17.16 -14.80 33.44
C ASN A 141 16.71 -14.44 34.85
N LEU A 142 15.39 -14.37 35.08
CA LEU A 142 14.81 -14.05 36.39
C LEU A 142 15.19 -15.10 37.43
N MET A 143 15.08 -16.38 37.09
CA MET A 143 15.44 -17.48 38.00
C MET A 143 16.92 -17.44 38.37
N SER A 144 17.83 -17.27 37.41
CA SER A 144 19.26 -17.14 37.69
C SER A 144 19.58 -15.92 38.56
N PHE A 145 18.93 -14.78 38.31
CA PHE A 145 19.13 -13.54 39.08
C PHE A 145 18.67 -13.70 40.54
N PHE A 146 17.44 -14.17 40.77
CA PHE A 146 16.90 -14.29 42.14
C PHE A 146 17.49 -15.46 42.93
N GLN A 147 17.89 -16.55 42.26
CA GLN A 147 18.52 -17.71 42.93
C GLN A 147 20.04 -17.62 43.00
N GLN A 148 20.67 -16.58 42.44
CA GLN A 148 22.13 -16.41 42.38
C GLN A 148 22.85 -17.64 41.78
N LYS A 149 22.26 -18.23 40.73
CA LYS A 149 22.81 -19.39 40.02
C LYS A 149 23.30 -19.03 38.64
N PRO A 150 24.37 -19.67 38.13
CA PRO A 150 24.79 -19.47 36.76
C PRO A 150 23.66 -19.86 35.80
N PRO A 151 23.48 -19.13 34.70
CA PRO A 151 22.39 -19.38 33.78
C PRO A 151 22.60 -20.63 32.91
N GLU A 152 21.52 -21.35 32.67
CA GLU A 152 21.48 -22.43 31.69
C GLU A 152 21.64 -21.91 30.25
N ALA A 153 22.27 -22.73 29.41
CA ALA A 153 22.55 -22.37 28.03
C ALA A 153 21.28 -22.47 27.17
N ILE A 154 20.75 -21.33 26.74
CA ILE A 154 19.69 -21.22 25.73
C ILE A 154 20.33 -20.69 24.45
N VAL A 155 20.31 -21.48 23.38
CA VAL A 155 20.83 -21.07 22.08
C VAL A 155 19.85 -20.10 21.44
N THR A 156 20.35 -18.92 21.08
CA THR A 156 19.61 -17.92 20.31
C THR A 156 20.40 -17.60 19.05
N PRO A 157 19.76 -17.41 17.88
CA PRO A 157 20.46 -17.01 16.67
C PRO A 157 21.26 -15.72 16.88
N ASP A 158 22.42 -15.64 16.25
CA ASP A 158 23.28 -14.47 16.33
C ASP A 158 22.73 -13.31 15.50
N ARG A 159 23.28 -12.10 15.70
CA ARG A 159 22.83 -10.90 14.98
C ARG A 159 22.92 -11.06 13.46
N GLN A 160 23.94 -11.76 12.96
CA GLN A 160 24.12 -11.95 11.51
C GLN A 160 23.03 -12.86 10.92
N ALA A 161 22.60 -13.89 11.64
CA ALA A 161 21.45 -14.70 11.24
C ALA A 161 20.17 -13.86 11.14
N TRP A 162 19.90 -13.02 12.14
CA TRP A 162 18.73 -12.12 12.14
C TRP A 162 18.77 -11.15 10.95
N GLU A 163 19.90 -10.49 10.71
CA GLU A 163 20.05 -9.56 9.59
C GLU A 163 19.87 -10.24 8.23
N LYS A 164 20.40 -11.46 8.08
CA LYS A 164 20.23 -12.24 6.85
C LYS A 164 18.77 -12.57 6.58
N ILE A 165 18.02 -13.04 7.59
CA ILE A 165 16.61 -13.44 7.41
C ILE A 165 15.66 -12.25 7.20
N SER A 166 16.05 -11.04 7.62
CA SER A 166 15.29 -9.81 7.39
C SER A 166 15.52 -9.16 6.02
N SER A 167 16.40 -9.72 5.19
CA SER A 167 16.68 -9.16 3.86
C SER A 167 15.51 -9.31 2.89
N PHE A 168 15.48 -8.47 1.85
CA PHE A 168 14.39 -8.51 0.86
C PHE A 168 14.43 -9.83 0.04
N PHE A 169 13.31 -10.55 0.04
CA PHE A 169 13.18 -11.80 -0.72
C PHE A 169 13.21 -11.56 -2.23
N ARG A 170 14.14 -12.24 -2.93
CA ARG A 170 14.18 -12.29 -4.39
C ARG A 170 13.95 -13.72 -4.87
N PHE A 171 12.90 -13.90 -5.67
CA PHE A 171 12.59 -15.18 -6.28
C PHE A 171 13.67 -15.59 -7.29
N SER A 172 14.06 -16.86 -7.26
CA SER A 172 14.91 -17.48 -8.28
C SER A 172 14.22 -18.71 -8.84
N ARG A 173 14.19 -18.85 -10.17
CA ARG A 173 13.65 -20.05 -10.83
C ARG A 173 14.54 -21.29 -10.65
N LYS A 174 15.81 -21.10 -10.31
CA LYS A 174 16.79 -22.20 -10.18
C LYS A 174 16.75 -22.88 -8.80
N ASN A 175 16.48 -22.11 -7.73
CA ASN A 175 16.40 -22.62 -6.36
C ASN A 175 15.03 -22.29 -5.78
N GLN A 176 14.20 -23.31 -5.57
CA GLN A 176 12.81 -23.17 -5.12
C GLN A 176 12.73 -22.95 -3.60
N HIS A 177 13.18 -21.79 -3.12
CA HIS A 177 12.92 -21.38 -1.74
C HIS A 177 11.67 -20.50 -1.68
N TYR A 178 10.86 -20.69 -0.62
CA TYR A 178 9.62 -19.95 -0.41
C TYR A 178 9.79 -18.74 0.54
N SER A 179 10.92 -18.61 1.22
CA SER A 179 11.24 -17.47 2.07
C SER A 179 12.75 -17.31 2.23
N ILE A 180 13.19 -16.18 2.78
CA ILE A 180 14.62 -16.01 3.10
C ILE A 180 14.98 -16.92 4.27
N LEU A 181 14.08 -17.15 5.22
CA LEU A 181 14.31 -18.07 6.33
C LEU A 181 14.52 -19.50 5.84
N HIS A 182 13.66 -19.99 4.94
CA HIS A 182 13.81 -21.27 4.25
C HIS A 182 15.16 -21.35 3.53
N LYS A 183 15.50 -20.33 2.72
CA LYS A 183 16.78 -20.25 2.03
C LYS A 183 17.96 -20.30 3.03
N TYR A 184 17.86 -19.56 4.13
CA TYR A 184 18.90 -19.49 5.14
C TYR A 184 19.16 -20.86 5.78
N VAL A 185 18.10 -21.57 6.16
CA VAL A 185 18.20 -22.91 6.73
C VAL A 185 18.86 -23.90 5.76
N GLU A 186 18.39 -23.96 4.51
CA GLU A 186 18.91 -24.92 3.54
C GLU A 186 20.35 -24.64 3.07
N THR A 187 20.79 -23.37 3.12
CA THR A 187 22.12 -22.99 2.60
C THR A 187 23.17 -22.79 3.69
N ASN A 188 22.79 -22.26 4.86
CA ASN A 188 23.74 -21.91 5.93
C ASN A 188 23.73 -22.93 7.08
N LEU A 189 22.67 -23.74 7.22
CA LEU A 189 22.53 -24.71 8.32
C LEU A 189 22.54 -26.18 7.87
N SER A 190 22.40 -26.49 6.57
CA SER A 190 22.46 -27.89 6.09
C SER A 190 23.88 -28.45 6.11
N PRO A 191 24.10 -29.69 6.62
CA PRO A 191 25.42 -30.33 6.70
C PRO A 191 25.98 -30.77 5.34
N THR A 192 25.20 -30.71 4.25
CA THR A 192 25.56 -31.14 2.89
C THR A 192 25.73 -29.98 1.89
N GLY A 193 25.69 -28.72 2.33
CA GLY A 193 25.92 -27.57 1.44
C GLY A 193 27.40 -27.38 1.08
N PRO A 194 27.74 -26.93 -0.15
CA PRO A 194 29.13 -26.70 -0.53
C PRO A 194 29.68 -25.51 0.26
N HIS A 195 30.58 -25.85 1.18
CA HIS A 195 31.53 -24.98 1.87
C HIS A 195 30.98 -23.87 2.79
N ARG A 196 31.19 -24.11 4.10
CA ARG A 196 31.68 -23.06 5.02
C ARG A 196 32.79 -22.31 4.27
N ASN A 197 32.60 -21.00 4.08
CA ASN A 197 33.48 -20.05 3.37
C ASN A 197 33.22 -19.96 1.86
N SER A 198 32.19 -19.20 1.47
CA SER A 198 32.21 -18.52 0.18
C SER A 198 31.49 -17.18 0.34
N ALA A 199 32.33 -16.14 0.29
CA ALA A 199 31.90 -14.76 0.16
C ALA A 199 30.95 -14.61 -1.04
N ALA A 200 30.07 -13.61 -0.91
CA ALA A 200 29.16 -13.10 -1.92
C ALA A 200 29.61 -13.38 -3.37
N LEU A 201 28.98 -14.38 -4.00
CA LEU A 201 28.96 -14.46 -5.45
C LEU A 201 27.59 -13.99 -5.92
N SER A 202 27.59 -12.78 -6.46
CA SER A 202 26.48 -12.22 -7.23
C SER A 202 26.23 -13.11 -8.46
N GLU A 203 25.38 -14.12 -8.33
CA GLU A 203 24.89 -14.85 -9.50
C GLU A 203 23.90 -13.96 -10.26
N ALA A 204 24.36 -13.39 -11.38
CA ALA A 204 23.50 -12.74 -12.36
C ALA A 204 22.59 -13.79 -13.01
N GLY A 205 21.35 -13.92 -12.51
CA GLY A 205 20.33 -14.80 -13.06
C GLY A 205 18.98 -14.12 -13.03
N ASP A 206 18.30 -14.09 -14.17
CA ASP A 206 17.01 -13.43 -14.48
C ASP A 206 16.06 -13.29 -13.26
N PHE A 207 16.19 -12.15 -12.58
CA PHE A 207 15.54 -11.83 -11.31
C PHE A 207 14.19 -11.19 -11.59
N THR A 208 13.10 -11.93 -11.35
CA THR A 208 11.74 -11.38 -11.42
C THR A 208 11.06 -11.52 -10.07
N ASN A 209 10.82 -10.40 -9.39
CA ASN A 209 9.92 -10.41 -8.24
C ASN A 209 8.49 -10.63 -8.76
N PRO A 210 7.77 -11.69 -8.35
CA PRO A 210 6.40 -11.85 -8.76
C PRO A 210 5.57 -10.72 -8.11
N THR A 211 5.07 -9.82 -8.95
CA THR A 211 4.28 -8.63 -8.58
C THR A 211 2.97 -8.96 -7.82
N VAL A 212 2.68 -10.24 -7.60
CA VAL A 212 1.46 -10.73 -6.96
C VAL A 212 1.63 -11.00 -5.45
N LEU A 213 2.85 -11.22 -4.94
CA LEU A 213 3.03 -11.57 -3.53
C LEU A 213 2.73 -10.41 -2.58
N SER A 214 2.98 -9.16 -2.98
CA SER A 214 2.61 -7.99 -2.18
C SER A 214 1.14 -7.58 -2.32
N PHE A 215 0.40 -8.16 -3.27
CA PHE A 215 -0.98 -7.76 -3.55
C PHE A 215 -1.99 -8.41 -2.58
N VAL A 216 -1.59 -9.43 -1.83
CA VAL A 216 -2.49 -10.20 -0.97
C VAL A 216 -2.28 -9.95 0.52
N ASP A 217 -1.19 -9.29 0.91
CA ASP A 217 -1.00 -8.89 2.31
C ASP A 217 -1.91 -7.70 2.70
N GLU A 218 -2.30 -6.85 1.73
CA GLU A 218 -3.25 -5.75 1.96
C GLU A 218 -4.72 -6.11 1.64
N GLY A 219 -5.00 -7.32 1.16
CA GLY A 219 -6.37 -7.81 0.95
C GLY A 219 -7.07 -8.26 2.24
N ARG A 220 -6.36 -8.24 3.38
CA ARG A 220 -6.88 -8.51 4.73
C ARG A 220 -6.98 -7.20 5.53
N VAL A 221 -7.65 -6.19 4.96
CA VAL A 221 -8.32 -5.21 5.81
C VAL A 221 -9.40 -5.99 6.55
N MET A 222 -9.18 -6.22 7.84
CA MET A 222 -10.17 -6.81 8.72
C MET A 222 -11.46 -5.99 8.62
N LEU A 223 -12.53 -6.63 8.18
CA LEU A 223 -13.89 -6.30 8.58
C LEU A 223 -14.15 -6.98 9.93
#